data_AF-A0A8H5AJF0-F1
#
_entry.id   AF-A0A8H5AJF0-F1
#
_cell.length_a   1.000
_cell.length_b   1.000
_cell.length_c   1.000
_cell.angle_alpha   90.00
_cell.angle_beta   90.00
_cell.angle_gamma   90.00
#
_symmetry.space_group_name_H-M   'P 1'
#
loop_
_entity.id
_entity.type
_entity.pdbx_description
1 polymer ?
#
loop_
_entity_poly.entity_id
_entity_poly.type
_entity_poly.pdbx_seq_one_letter_code
_entity_poly.pdbx_strand_id
1 'polypeptide(L)'
;MPIEIVSLLVELLDAEDVFNMALTCKYLSYIPYDRRMCRLALLKVPYSTEAQEAHSTKNFPKAFRKLAKRRMAVQSAEPWTVAIVAMADQFIYTNGHLCYTINSKHLRVLDTLHKKPTSELTVDVTLLLKVAVRDYDPQKTHTFEPLYYAEGILSCLATQIFQDSNTCSWLLIFELRESPRWVVVQRPDSRYPSFVRNDKNYLFWGSKSHASLDGSYRWGLHCLNLQTRKWEDVQMILWDFDEESIGSDICFEIFDGQFYCVANTFKTEADDGMRNNFYKVVRFPVDNAAHGKCEKPLMRNLWRRHDSEGAVDERWTSLQLSKDEKTGELFIVETRKEWFPGNAGSQRTCYKKRLQFGQQEEDPQTEPVFPTPPGSTIDSFDEEEWSSEFHTEERSREQIHLGDGSTDAKTYTLQECFVRSYNPSCDAFIDLVSEAYNPESALQLRVQPKNQVPPVIVWPRVQQACHRNKVSAQLQGIVSPIQPIRGIEWSMDERTLVYSPTHIASGQLRPVILISFDPELVLPGFPNYLSQTQDANDHSDAAPRLETSGGPKGIPWPSNQDIGESASPGEGDPKACASFVRSRPSLYHTVSMGNGDAHGFDLSYPRR
;
A
#
# COMPACT_ATOMS: atom_id res chain seq x y z
N MET A 1 -2.52 31.42 29.37
CA MET A 1 -3.93 31.04 29.08
C MET A 1 -4.29 29.87 30.00
N PRO A 2 -5.45 29.88 30.65
CA PRO A 2 -5.89 28.76 31.50
C PRO A 2 -5.93 27.44 30.71
N ILE A 3 -5.62 26.32 31.36
CA ILE A 3 -5.54 25.00 30.71
C ILE A 3 -6.90 24.55 30.13
N GLU A 4 -7.98 25.03 30.73
CA GLU A 4 -9.36 24.82 30.30
C GLU A 4 -9.60 25.45 28.93
N ILE A 5 -9.12 26.68 28.72
CA ILE A 5 -9.25 27.36 27.42
C ILE A 5 -8.40 26.67 26.36
N VAL A 6 -7.19 26.21 26.71
CA VAL A 6 -6.36 25.43 25.78
C VAL A 6 -7.05 24.12 25.40
N SER A 7 -7.73 23.46 26.35
CA SER A 7 -8.50 22.24 26.06
C SER A 7 -9.66 22.50 25.10
N LEU A 8 -10.37 23.62 25.25
CA LEU A 8 -11.41 24.03 24.30
C LEU A 8 -10.84 24.30 22.90
N LEU A 9 -9.66 24.91 22.80
CA LEU A 9 -8.98 25.06 21.50
C LEU A 9 -8.65 23.69 20.88
N VAL A 10 -8.16 22.74 21.67
CA VAL A 10 -7.91 21.35 21.19
C VAL A 10 -9.20 20.69 20.70
N GLU A 11 -10.35 20.96 21.31
CA GLU A 11 -11.64 20.43 20.86
C GLU A 11 -12.13 21.03 19.54
N LEU A 12 -11.70 22.24 19.19
CA LEU A 12 -12.13 22.94 17.97
C LEU A 12 -11.21 22.69 16.77
N LEU A 13 -9.97 22.29 17.01
CA LEU A 13 -8.97 22.05 15.97
C LEU A 13 -8.95 20.60 15.49
N ASP A 14 -8.53 20.41 14.24
CA ASP A 14 -8.19 19.09 13.71
C ASP A 14 -6.92 18.54 14.38
N ALA A 15 -6.73 17.21 14.37
CA ALA A 15 -5.61 16.56 15.05
C ALA A 15 -4.23 17.10 14.62
N GLU A 16 -4.08 17.46 13.35
CA GLU A 16 -2.84 18.03 12.80
C GLU A 16 -2.62 19.47 13.28
N ASP A 17 -3.67 20.29 13.27
CA ASP A 17 -3.62 21.67 13.76
C ASP A 17 -3.32 21.76 15.25
N VAL A 18 -3.83 20.81 16.06
CA VAL A 18 -3.47 20.70 17.47
C VAL A 18 -1.97 20.50 17.63
N PHE A 19 -1.36 19.65 16.80
CA PHE A 19 0.06 19.40 16.85
C PHE A 19 0.86 20.61 16.38
N ASN A 20 0.46 21.23 15.27
CA ASN A 20 1.08 22.46 14.75
C ASN A 20 1.00 23.60 15.78
N MET A 21 -0.15 23.77 16.44
CA MET A 21 -0.33 24.72 17.55
C MET A 21 0.67 24.47 18.67
N ALA A 22 0.92 23.21 19.04
CA ALA A 22 1.89 22.85 20.06
C ALA A 22 3.34 23.19 19.69
N LEU A 23 3.66 23.26 18.40
CA LEU A 23 4.98 23.62 17.90
C LEU A 23 5.23 25.13 17.85
N THR A 24 4.19 25.96 17.93
CA THR A 24 4.31 27.42 17.78
C THR A 24 5.12 28.10 18.90
N CYS A 25 5.05 27.60 20.14
CA CYS A 25 5.77 28.20 21.26
C CYS A 25 6.02 27.25 22.43
N LYS A 26 7.00 27.60 23.27
CA LYS A 26 7.38 26.81 24.46
C LYS A 26 6.25 26.63 25.47
N TYR A 27 5.29 27.56 25.53
CA TYR A 27 4.18 27.47 26.47
C TYR A 27 3.10 26.48 26.05
N LEU A 28 3.04 26.09 24.77
CA LEU A 28 2.08 25.12 24.23
C LEU A 28 2.72 23.75 23.95
N SER A 29 4.04 23.63 24.10
CA SER A 29 4.78 22.41 23.83
C SER A 29 4.43 21.24 24.77
N TYR A 30 3.69 21.50 25.86
CA TYR A 30 3.18 20.46 26.76
C TYR A 30 1.97 19.69 26.19
N ILE A 31 1.24 20.25 25.21
CA ILE A 31 0.02 19.65 24.65
C ILE A 31 0.23 18.19 24.20
N PRO A 32 1.31 17.85 23.44
CA PRO A 32 1.53 16.49 22.97
C PRO A 32 1.97 15.51 24.08
N TYR A 33 2.09 15.99 25.32
CA TYR A 33 2.44 15.22 26.51
C TYR A 33 1.28 15.13 27.51
N ASP A 34 0.32 16.05 27.44
CA ASP A 34 -0.87 16.02 28.29
C ASP A 34 -1.85 14.93 27.85
N ARG A 35 -2.21 14.04 28.79
CA ARG A 35 -3.05 12.88 28.51
C ARG A 35 -4.47 13.26 28.06
N ARG A 36 -5.05 14.31 28.64
CA ARG A 36 -6.43 14.72 28.34
C ARG A 36 -6.49 15.36 26.97
N MET A 37 -5.59 16.29 26.68
CA MET A 37 -5.51 16.97 25.39
C MET A 37 -5.21 15.99 24.25
N CYS A 38 -4.24 15.08 24.43
CA CYS A 38 -3.96 14.05 23.44
C CYS A 38 -5.16 13.13 23.18
N ARG A 39 -5.93 12.80 24.22
CA ARG A 39 -7.18 12.02 24.05
C ARG A 39 -8.19 12.80 23.22
N LEU A 40 -8.41 14.09 23.51
CA LEU A 40 -9.33 14.95 22.77
C LEU A 40 -8.94 15.05 21.29
N ALA A 41 -7.64 15.22 21.00
CA ALA A 41 -7.13 15.26 19.64
C ALA A 41 -7.34 13.92 18.90
N LEU A 42 -7.09 12.78 19.56
CA LEU A 42 -7.31 11.46 18.96
C LEU A 42 -8.78 11.12 18.73
N LEU A 43 -9.72 11.73 19.47
CA LEU A 43 -11.16 11.60 19.22
C LEU A 43 -11.59 12.20 17.87
N LYS A 44 -10.75 13.03 17.23
CA LYS A 44 -11.00 13.58 15.89
C LYS A 44 -10.65 12.59 14.77
N VAL A 45 -9.91 11.53 15.09
CA VAL A 45 -9.38 10.52 14.17
C VAL A 45 -9.50 9.12 14.79
N PRO A 46 -10.68 8.73 15.29
CA PRO A 46 -10.86 7.53 16.11
C PRO A 46 -10.57 6.22 15.34
N TYR A 47 -10.62 6.25 14.01
CA TYR A 47 -10.36 5.09 13.15
C TYR A 47 -8.91 5.00 12.68
N SER A 48 -8.06 5.99 13.00
CA SER A 48 -6.62 5.85 12.81
C SER A 48 -6.08 4.69 13.66
N THR A 49 -5.10 3.97 13.12
CA THR A 49 -4.46 2.86 13.82
C THR A 49 -3.79 3.30 15.12
N GLU A 50 -3.26 4.53 15.17
CA GLU A 50 -2.74 5.13 16.41
C GLU A 50 -3.83 5.37 17.46
N ALA A 51 -5.00 5.88 17.07
CA ALA A 51 -6.11 6.06 17.99
C ALA A 51 -6.59 4.72 18.54
N GLN A 52 -6.71 3.69 17.69
CA GLN A 52 -7.09 2.34 18.11
C GLN A 52 -6.06 1.73 19.10
N GLU A 53 -4.76 1.87 18.82
CA GLU A 53 -3.67 1.49 19.75
C GLU A 53 -3.78 2.25 21.09
N ALA A 54 -4.13 3.53 21.07
CA ALA A 54 -4.30 4.33 22.28
C ALA A 54 -5.45 3.82 23.16
N HIS A 55 -6.54 3.31 22.56
CA HIS A 55 -7.68 2.78 23.30
C HIS A 55 -7.33 1.49 24.06
N SER A 56 -6.47 0.64 23.50
CA SER A 56 -5.98 -0.57 24.17
C SER A 56 -4.89 -0.28 25.20
N THR A 57 -3.87 0.51 24.83
CA THR A 57 -2.69 0.78 25.67
C THR A 57 -2.91 1.87 26.72
N LYS A 58 -3.96 2.69 26.57
CA LYS A 58 -4.25 3.91 27.35
C LYS A 58 -3.15 4.98 27.29
N ASN A 59 -2.20 4.88 26.35
CA ASN A 59 -1.10 5.82 26.17
C ASN A 59 -1.39 6.85 25.05
N PHE A 60 -2.36 7.74 25.32
CA PHE A 60 -2.76 8.78 24.37
C PHE A 60 -1.62 9.72 23.93
N PRO A 61 -0.72 10.18 24.81
CA PRO A 61 0.37 11.06 24.37
C PRO A 61 1.32 10.42 23.36
N LYS A 62 1.66 9.14 23.55
CA LYS A 62 2.49 8.40 22.60
C LYS A 62 1.79 8.27 21.25
N ALA A 63 0.54 7.82 21.25
CA ALA A 63 -0.24 7.62 20.03
C ALA A 63 -0.45 8.93 19.26
N PHE A 64 -0.80 10.02 19.94
CA PHE A 64 -0.97 11.32 19.31
C PHE A 64 0.32 11.83 18.66
N ARG A 65 1.46 11.71 19.36
CA ARG A 65 2.77 12.05 18.77
C ARG A 65 3.14 11.15 17.59
N LYS A 66 2.79 9.85 17.64
CA LYS A 66 3.03 8.91 16.54
C LYS A 66 2.25 9.32 15.29
N LEU A 67 0.95 9.57 15.45
CA LEU A 67 0.06 10.02 14.36
C LEU A 67 0.59 11.31 13.73
N ALA A 68 0.85 12.33 14.55
CA ALA A 68 1.29 13.63 14.05
C ALA A 68 2.63 13.53 13.31
N LYS A 69 3.60 12.83 13.89
CA LYS A 69 4.91 12.62 13.25
C LYS A 69 4.82 11.83 11.94
N ARG A 70 3.95 10.82 11.87
CA ARG A 70 3.69 10.07 10.63
C ARG A 70 3.14 10.99 9.54
N ARG A 71 2.06 11.71 9.83
CA ARG A 71 1.40 12.59 8.85
C ARG A 71 2.32 13.70 8.38
N MET A 72 3.03 14.34 9.31
CA MET A 72 4.05 15.34 8.97
C MET A 72 5.15 14.75 8.10
N ALA A 73 5.70 13.57 8.43
CA ALA A 73 6.74 12.93 7.65
C ALA A 73 6.31 12.60 6.22
N VAL A 74 5.07 12.14 6.04
CA VAL A 74 4.49 11.93 4.71
C VAL A 74 4.38 13.25 3.98
N GLN A 75 3.69 14.24 4.55
CA GLN A 75 3.43 15.52 3.90
C GLN A 75 4.71 16.30 3.57
N SER A 76 5.74 16.22 4.42
CA SER A 76 7.02 16.91 4.23
C SER A 76 8.05 16.13 3.42
N ALA A 77 7.72 14.91 2.94
CA ALA A 77 8.64 13.99 2.31
C ALA A 77 9.91 13.72 3.17
N GLU A 78 9.76 13.62 4.48
CA GLU A 78 10.85 13.36 5.43
C GLU A 78 10.69 11.97 6.05
N PRO A 79 11.14 10.90 5.37
CA PRO A 79 11.07 9.55 5.92
C PRO A 79 11.93 9.41 7.18
N TRP A 80 11.55 8.49 8.06
CA TRP A 80 12.28 8.14 9.29
C TRP A 80 13.33 7.06 9.06
N THR A 81 13.18 6.24 8.03
CA THR A 81 14.14 5.18 7.68
C THR A 81 14.09 4.91 6.18
N VAL A 82 15.26 4.66 5.60
CA VAL A 82 15.40 4.12 4.24
C VAL A 82 16.44 3.02 4.21
N ALA A 83 16.14 1.90 3.57
CA ALA A 83 17.08 0.78 3.50
C ALA A 83 16.79 -0.15 2.33
N ILE A 84 17.85 -0.80 1.82
CA ILE A 84 17.72 -2.04 1.06
C ILE A 84 17.55 -3.16 2.08
N VAL A 85 16.35 -3.73 2.17
CA VAL A 85 16.01 -4.72 3.22
C VAL A 85 16.18 -6.17 2.77
N ALA A 86 16.17 -6.42 1.45
CA ALA A 86 16.33 -7.74 0.88
C ALA A 86 16.87 -7.68 -0.55
N MET A 87 17.35 -8.83 -1.03
CA MET A 87 17.56 -9.14 -2.45
C MET A 87 16.59 -10.26 -2.80
N ALA A 88 15.61 -10.00 -3.67
CA ALA A 88 14.46 -10.89 -3.90
C ALA A 88 14.13 -11.09 -5.38
N ASP A 89 13.51 -12.23 -5.71
CA ASP A 89 12.95 -12.51 -7.03
C ASP A 89 11.61 -11.78 -7.22
N GLN A 90 10.74 -11.90 -6.21
CA GLN A 90 9.40 -11.32 -6.16
C GLN A 90 9.14 -10.83 -4.74
N PHE A 91 8.27 -9.81 -4.62
CA PHE A 91 7.83 -9.33 -3.33
C PHE A 91 6.39 -8.81 -3.39
N ILE A 92 5.72 -8.81 -2.25
CA ILE A 92 4.51 -8.03 -2.01
C ILE A 92 4.67 -7.28 -0.71
N TYR A 93 3.97 -6.15 -0.59
CA TYR A 93 3.80 -5.45 0.67
C TYR A 93 2.31 -5.25 0.92
N THR A 94 1.79 -5.90 1.95
CA THR A 94 0.37 -5.91 2.29
C THR A 94 0.19 -5.90 3.80
N ASN A 95 -0.72 -5.09 4.32
CA ASN A 95 -1.09 -5.06 5.74
C ASN A 95 0.12 -4.91 6.69
N GLY A 96 1.08 -4.04 6.36
CA GLY A 96 2.27 -3.82 7.19
C GLY A 96 3.29 -4.96 7.19
N HIS A 97 3.24 -5.87 6.21
CA HIS A 97 4.16 -6.99 6.11
C HIS A 97 4.78 -7.05 4.71
N LEU A 98 6.10 -7.11 4.67
CA LEU A 98 6.87 -7.31 3.45
C LEU A 98 7.15 -8.81 3.29
N CYS A 99 6.54 -9.42 2.28
CA CYS A 99 6.76 -10.83 1.94
C CYS A 99 7.60 -10.89 0.66
N TYR A 100 8.71 -11.62 0.67
CA TYR A 100 9.61 -11.67 -0.47
C TYR A 100 10.28 -13.03 -0.62
N THR A 101 10.63 -13.38 -1.86
CA THR A 101 11.17 -14.70 -2.20
C THR A 101 12.60 -14.61 -2.68
N ILE A 102 13.40 -15.64 -2.36
CA ILE A 102 14.81 -15.75 -2.70
C ILE A 102 15.04 -17.08 -3.42
N ASN A 103 15.52 -16.99 -4.65
CA ASN A 103 15.74 -18.06 -5.60
C ASN A 103 14.53 -19.00 -5.73
N SER A 104 13.30 -18.50 -5.52
CA SER A 104 12.06 -19.27 -5.37
C SER A 104 12.09 -20.40 -4.31
N LYS A 105 13.16 -20.50 -3.50
CA LYS A 105 13.38 -21.58 -2.53
C LYS A 105 13.04 -21.17 -1.10
N HIS A 106 13.18 -19.88 -0.81
CA HIS A 106 12.90 -19.32 0.51
C HIS A 106 11.95 -18.15 0.37
N LEU A 107 10.87 -18.16 1.13
CA LEU A 107 9.98 -17.03 1.31
C LEU A 107 10.22 -16.45 2.70
N ARG A 108 10.31 -15.14 2.82
CA ARG A 108 10.58 -14.44 4.08
C ARG A 108 9.56 -13.35 4.30
N VAL A 109 9.17 -13.16 5.55
CA VAL A 109 8.16 -12.18 5.95
C VAL A 109 8.73 -11.28 7.04
N LEU A 110 8.86 -10.00 6.70
CA LEU A 110 9.29 -8.92 7.59
C LEU A 110 8.06 -8.13 8.05
N ASP A 111 7.82 -8.12 9.36
CA ASP A 111 6.77 -7.33 10.01
C ASP A 111 7.27 -5.89 10.21
N THR A 112 6.70 -4.94 9.48
CA THR A 112 7.06 -3.50 9.58
C THR A 112 6.24 -2.77 10.64
N LEU A 113 5.21 -3.40 11.21
CA LEU A 113 4.42 -2.87 12.33
C LEU A 113 5.16 -3.09 13.66
N HIS A 114 6.01 -4.12 13.73
CA HIS A 114 6.88 -4.32 14.87
C HIS A 114 7.94 -3.21 14.96
N LYS A 115 8.11 -2.62 16.15
CA LYS A 115 9.00 -1.46 16.33
C LYS A 115 10.46 -1.72 15.98
N LYS A 116 10.95 -2.94 16.23
CA LYS A 116 12.35 -3.33 16.04
C LYS A 116 12.44 -4.73 15.45
N PRO A 117 12.15 -4.90 14.16
CA PRO A 117 12.05 -6.22 13.57
C PRO A 117 13.45 -6.83 13.38
N THR A 118 13.91 -7.60 14.36
CA THR A 118 15.23 -8.29 14.33
C THR A 118 15.16 -9.72 13.77
N SER A 119 13.95 -10.24 13.60
CA SER A 119 13.71 -11.57 13.05
C SER A 119 12.57 -11.57 12.05
N GLU A 120 12.61 -12.53 11.13
CA GLU A 120 11.61 -12.79 10.11
C GLU A 120 11.16 -14.24 10.17
N LEU A 121 9.90 -14.49 9.83
CA LEU A 121 9.44 -15.84 9.55
C LEU A 121 9.90 -16.23 8.15
N THR A 122 10.63 -17.33 8.06
CA THR A 122 11.13 -17.91 6.81
C THR A 122 10.40 -19.22 6.53
N VAL A 123 9.93 -19.37 5.29
CA VAL A 123 9.29 -20.57 4.77
C VAL A 123 10.27 -21.26 3.82
N ASP A 124 10.56 -22.53 4.08
CA ASP A 124 11.24 -23.42 3.13
C ASP A 124 10.22 -23.87 2.08
N VAL A 125 10.28 -23.25 0.91
CA VAL A 125 9.34 -23.48 -0.19
C VAL A 125 9.46 -24.91 -0.71
N THR A 126 10.68 -25.43 -0.80
CA THR A 126 10.91 -26.78 -1.32
C THR A 126 10.30 -27.83 -0.38
N LEU A 127 10.46 -27.66 0.93
CA LEU A 127 9.84 -28.52 1.93
C LEU A 127 8.32 -28.37 1.94
N LEU A 128 7.80 -27.14 1.86
CA LEU A 128 6.37 -26.86 1.76
C LEU A 128 5.74 -27.59 0.56
N LEU A 129 6.31 -27.44 -0.64
CA LEU A 129 5.78 -28.07 -1.85
C LEU A 129 5.83 -29.59 -1.77
N LYS A 130 6.93 -30.18 -1.26
CA LYS A 130 7.04 -31.64 -1.04
C LYS A 130 5.98 -32.19 -0.10
N VAL A 131 5.60 -31.43 0.93
CA VAL A 131 4.63 -31.87 1.94
C VAL A 131 3.19 -31.61 1.50
N ALA A 132 2.93 -30.47 0.85
CA ALA A 132 1.57 -30.01 0.54
C ALA A 132 1.07 -30.43 -0.85
N VAL A 133 1.97 -30.57 -1.83
CA VAL A 133 1.60 -30.77 -3.24
C VAL A 133 1.95 -32.18 -3.67
N ARG A 134 0.93 -33.01 -3.97
CA ARG A 134 1.10 -34.42 -4.34
C ARG A 134 1.89 -34.65 -5.62
N ASP A 135 1.72 -33.76 -6.61
CA ASP A 135 2.27 -33.92 -7.96
C ASP A 135 3.52 -33.03 -8.17
N TYR A 136 4.15 -32.58 -7.08
CA TYR A 136 5.35 -31.76 -7.15
C TYR A 136 6.58 -32.60 -7.50
N ASP A 137 7.29 -32.22 -8.58
CA ASP A 137 8.57 -32.82 -8.95
C ASP A 137 9.75 -31.95 -8.48
N PRO A 138 10.55 -32.36 -7.47
CA PRO A 138 11.70 -31.60 -7.00
C PRO A 138 12.82 -31.41 -8.03
N GLN A 139 12.84 -32.18 -9.12
CA GLN A 139 13.84 -32.06 -10.19
C GLN A 139 13.52 -30.94 -11.19
N LYS A 140 12.29 -30.42 -11.18
CA LYS A 140 11.86 -29.36 -12.10
C LYS A 140 12.00 -27.99 -11.45
N THR A 141 12.28 -27.00 -12.27
CA THR A 141 12.28 -25.60 -11.85
C THR A 141 10.86 -25.14 -11.53
N HIS A 142 10.75 -24.31 -10.51
CA HIS A 142 9.49 -23.69 -10.12
C HIS A 142 9.71 -22.22 -9.78
N THR A 143 8.66 -21.43 -9.95
CA THR A 143 8.55 -20.08 -9.38
C THR A 143 7.67 -20.15 -8.14
N PHE A 144 7.86 -19.19 -7.24
CA PHE A 144 7.04 -19.07 -6.04
C PHE A 144 6.78 -17.59 -5.74
N GLU A 145 5.50 -17.20 -5.85
CA GLU A 145 5.05 -15.82 -5.78
C GLU A 145 4.15 -15.61 -4.56
N PRO A 146 4.50 -14.71 -3.62
CA PRO A 146 3.56 -14.32 -2.59
C PRO A 146 2.45 -13.47 -3.21
N LEU A 147 1.18 -13.74 -2.86
CA LEU A 147 0.02 -13.04 -3.42
C LEU A 147 -0.64 -12.07 -2.43
N TYR A 148 -0.83 -12.51 -1.18
CA TYR A 148 -1.48 -11.70 -0.15
C TYR A 148 -1.16 -12.21 1.25
N TYR A 149 -0.95 -11.29 2.19
CA TYR A 149 -0.83 -11.59 3.63
C TYR A 149 -1.84 -10.80 4.44
N ALA A 150 -2.62 -11.48 5.27
CA ALA A 150 -3.46 -10.85 6.29
C ALA A 150 -3.73 -11.80 7.45
N GLU A 151 -3.79 -11.26 8.67
CA GLU A 151 -4.23 -11.99 9.89
C GLU A 151 -3.45 -13.31 10.13
N GLY A 152 -2.14 -13.29 9.85
CA GLY A 152 -1.26 -14.47 10.03
C GLY A 152 -1.44 -15.56 8.98
N ILE A 153 -2.14 -15.28 7.88
CA ILE A 153 -2.36 -16.20 6.77
C ILE A 153 -1.67 -15.65 5.54
N LEU A 154 -0.92 -16.53 4.87
CA LEU A 154 -0.17 -16.19 3.68
C LEU A 154 -0.67 -17.04 2.50
N SER A 155 -0.91 -16.36 1.38
CA SER A 155 -1.31 -16.99 0.12
C SER A 155 -0.20 -16.83 -0.90
N CYS A 156 0.14 -17.91 -1.59
CA CYS A 156 1.22 -17.92 -2.58
C CYS A 156 0.84 -18.75 -3.82
N LEU A 157 1.36 -18.36 -4.98
CA LEU A 157 1.26 -19.10 -6.22
C LEU A 157 2.59 -19.79 -6.50
N ALA A 158 2.58 -21.12 -6.60
CA ALA A 158 3.71 -21.90 -7.06
C ALA A 158 3.46 -22.39 -8.48
N THR A 159 4.39 -22.17 -9.40
CA THR A 159 4.26 -22.61 -10.79
C THR A 159 5.47 -23.44 -11.19
N GLN A 160 5.25 -24.68 -11.61
CA GLN A 160 6.28 -25.58 -12.10
C GLN A 160 6.24 -25.68 -13.62
N ILE A 161 7.42 -25.56 -14.26
CA ILE A 161 7.57 -25.56 -15.71
C ILE A 161 8.02 -26.96 -16.17
N PHE A 162 7.30 -27.53 -17.13
CA PHE A 162 7.62 -28.84 -17.74
C PHE A 162 8.36 -28.66 -19.07
N GLN A 163 9.00 -29.74 -19.54
CA GLN A 163 9.84 -29.73 -20.76
C GLN A 163 9.05 -29.34 -22.02
N ASP A 164 7.75 -29.66 -22.06
CA ASP A 164 6.86 -29.31 -23.17
C ASP A 164 6.33 -27.87 -23.09
N SER A 165 6.95 -27.01 -22.28
CA SER A 165 6.48 -25.65 -21.94
C SER A 165 5.10 -25.59 -21.29
N ASN A 166 4.53 -26.75 -20.90
CA ASN A 166 3.33 -26.79 -20.08
C ASN A 166 3.68 -26.35 -18.66
N THR A 167 2.77 -25.65 -18.00
CA THR A 167 2.94 -25.21 -16.61
C THR A 167 1.89 -25.84 -15.71
N CYS A 168 2.26 -26.17 -14.48
CA CYS A 168 1.31 -26.56 -13.45
C CYS A 168 1.41 -25.56 -12.30
N SER A 169 0.27 -25.01 -11.92
CA SER A 169 0.17 -23.95 -10.93
C SER A 169 -0.62 -24.43 -9.73
N TRP A 170 -0.18 -24.04 -8.53
CA TRP A 170 -0.83 -24.35 -7.26
C TRP A 170 -0.96 -23.07 -6.44
N LEU A 171 -2.16 -22.78 -5.97
CA LEU A 171 -2.43 -21.77 -4.96
C LEU A 171 -2.28 -22.43 -3.59
N LEU A 172 -1.28 -22.01 -2.84
CA LEU A 172 -1.02 -22.46 -1.47
C LEU A 172 -1.49 -21.40 -0.48
N ILE A 173 -2.26 -21.82 0.51
CA ILE A 173 -2.77 -20.96 1.58
C ILE A 173 -2.40 -21.64 2.89
N PHE A 174 -1.72 -20.94 3.79
CA PHE A 174 -1.26 -21.54 5.04
C PHE A 174 -1.14 -20.53 6.17
N GLU A 175 -1.17 -21.06 7.39
CA GLU A 175 -0.92 -20.28 8.62
C GLU A 175 0.58 -20.01 8.76
N LEU A 176 0.96 -18.73 8.85
CA LEU A 176 2.34 -18.29 9.00
C LEU A 176 2.74 -18.25 10.49
N ARG A 177 3.34 -19.33 10.97
CA ARG A 177 3.90 -19.47 12.35
C ARG A 177 4.96 -20.57 12.37
N GLU A 178 5.85 -20.60 13.36
CA GLU A 178 6.95 -21.59 13.46
C GLU A 178 6.52 -23.07 13.42
N SER A 179 5.23 -23.38 13.61
CA SER A 179 4.67 -24.72 13.40
C SER A 179 3.28 -24.56 12.80
N PRO A 180 3.19 -24.44 11.46
CA PRO A 180 1.93 -24.25 10.77
C PRO A 180 0.97 -25.41 11.05
N ARG A 181 -0.27 -25.10 11.41
CA ARG A 181 -1.25 -26.14 11.74
C ARG A 181 -1.92 -26.75 10.52
N TRP A 182 -1.85 -26.05 9.38
CA TRP A 182 -2.53 -26.46 8.16
C TRP A 182 -1.94 -25.73 6.94
N VAL A 183 -2.14 -26.38 5.79
CA VAL A 183 -1.92 -25.85 4.44
C VAL A 183 -3.10 -26.31 3.60
N VAL A 184 -3.67 -25.41 2.81
CA VAL A 184 -4.69 -25.70 1.80
C VAL A 184 -4.06 -25.46 0.43
N VAL A 185 -4.32 -26.36 -0.51
CA VAL A 185 -3.82 -26.29 -1.88
C VAL A 185 -5.01 -26.33 -2.84
N GLN A 186 -5.04 -25.38 -3.76
CA GLN A 186 -6.00 -25.32 -4.87
C GLN A 186 -5.23 -25.28 -6.20
N ARG A 187 -5.84 -25.76 -7.30
CA ARG A 187 -5.26 -25.67 -8.64
C ARG A 187 -5.89 -24.51 -9.42
N PRO A 188 -5.24 -23.35 -9.50
CA PRO A 188 -5.71 -22.25 -10.34
C PRO A 188 -5.41 -22.50 -11.82
N ASP A 189 -6.20 -21.88 -12.70
CA ASP A 189 -5.82 -21.67 -14.10
C ASP A 189 -4.96 -20.41 -14.19
N SER A 190 -3.66 -20.59 -14.43
CA SER A 190 -2.69 -19.48 -14.47
C SER A 190 -2.76 -18.62 -15.73
N ARG A 191 -3.66 -18.92 -16.68
CA ARG A 191 -3.84 -18.11 -17.89
C ARG A 191 -4.59 -16.81 -17.65
N TYR A 192 -5.29 -16.71 -16.53
CA TYR A 192 -6.19 -15.60 -16.24
C TYR A 192 -5.70 -14.78 -15.04
N PRO A 193 -5.92 -13.45 -15.03
CA PRO A 193 -5.69 -12.63 -13.85
C PRO A 193 -6.38 -13.21 -12.62
N SER A 194 -5.73 -13.08 -11.46
CA SER A 194 -6.27 -13.55 -10.20
C SER A 194 -5.94 -12.61 -9.04
N PHE A 195 -6.73 -12.69 -7.98
CA PHE A 195 -6.46 -11.98 -6.73
C PHE A 195 -6.75 -12.88 -5.54
N VAL A 196 -6.17 -12.53 -4.39
CA VAL A 196 -6.52 -13.10 -3.09
C VAL A 196 -6.76 -11.98 -2.10
N ARG A 197 -7.82 -12.10 -1.30
CA ARG A 197 -8.12 -11.23 -0.16
C ARG A 197 -8.64 -12.10 0.98
N ASN A 198 -8.20 -11.83 2.21
CA ASN A 198 -8.72 -12.55 3.36
C ASN A 198 -8.84 -11.64 4.58
N ASP A 199 -9.79 -11.99 5.45
CA ASP A 199 -9.79 -11.57 6.84
C ASP A 199 -9.32 -12.76 7.71
N LYS A 200 -9.61 -12.70 9.02
CA LYS A 200 -9.26 -13.75 9.98
C LYS A 200 -10.05 -15.07 9.81
N ASN A 201 -11.19 -15.04 9.13
CA ASN A 201 -12.17 -16.13 9.08
C ASN A 201 -12.41 -16.67 7.67
N TYR A 202 -12.38 -15.82 6.65
CA TYR A 202 -12.68 -16.13 5.26
C TYR A 202 -11.60 -15.62 4.32
N LEU A 203 -11.32 -16.40 3.28
CA LEU A 203 -10.45 -16.02 2.18
C LEU A 203 -11.21 -16.12 0.86
N PHE A 204 -11.09 -15.10 0.04
CA PHE A 204 -11.59 -15.05 -1.32
C PHE A 204 -10.44 -15.13 -2.30
N TRP A 205 -10.50 -16.13 -3.17
CA TRP A 205 -9.66 -16.21 -4.36
C TRP A 205 -10.54 -16.00 -5.59
N GLY A 206 -10.22 -14.98 -6.38
CA GLY A 206 -10.92 -14.67 -7.62
C GLY A 206 -10.04 -14.88 -8.84
N SER A 207 -10.64 -15.34 -9.94
CA SER A 207 -9.99 -15.45 -11.24
C SER A 207 -10.95 -15.03 -12.34
N LYS A 208 -10.46 -14.30 -13.35
CA LYS A 208 -11.23 -13.93 -14.54
C LYS A 208 -11.27 -15.06 -15.57
N SER A 209 -11.66 -16.26 -15.14
CA SER A 209 -11.66 -17.49 -15.95
C SER A 209 -13.05 -18.04 -16.24
N HIS A 210 -14.11 -17.43 -15.68
CA HIS A 210 -15.47 -17.93 -15.87
C HIS A 210 -16.01 -17.56 -17.25
N ALA A 211 -16.13 -18.53 -18.16
CA ALA A 211 -16.62 -18.28 -19.51
C ALA A 211 -18.13 -17.96 -19.52
N SER A 212 -18.48 -16.87 -20.18
CA SER A 212 -19.85 -16.46 -20.45
C SER A 212 -20.30 -16.93 -21.85
N LEU A 213 -21.61 -16.94 -22.10
CA LEU A 213 -22.21 -17.40 -23.36
C LEU A 213 -21.80 -16.55 -24.57
N ASP A 214 -21.44 -15.29 -24.34
CA ASP A 214 -20.95 -14.34 -25.33
C ASP A 214 -19.45 -14.53 -25.66
N GLY A 215 -18.79 -15.50 -25.04
CA GLY A 215 -17.35 -15.74 -25.19
C GLY A 215 -16.46 -14.80 -24.36
N SER A 216 -17.06 -13.90 -23.57
CA SER A 216 -16.34 -13.09 -22.57
C SER A 216 -15.99 -13.93 -21.34
N TYR A 217 -15.04 -13.45 -20.54
CA TYR A 217 -14.69 -14.06 -19.26
C TYR A 217 -15.09 -13.13 -18.12
N ARG A 218 -15.70 -13.70 -17.08
CA ARG A 218 -16.15 -13.01 -15.87
C ARG A 218 -15.31 -13.42 -14.68
N TRP A 219 -15.33 -12.60 -13.64
CA TRP A 219 -14.68 -12.91 -12.37
C TRP A 219 -15.48 -13.97 -11.62
N GLY A 220 -14.86 -15.13 -11.42
CA GLY A 220 -15.37 -16.21 -10.57
C GLY A 220 -14.63 -16.24 -9.24
N LEU A 221 -15.37 -16.15 -8.14
CA LEU A 221 -14.86 -16.03 -6.77
C LEU A 221 -15.13 -17.32 -6.01
N HIS A 222 -14.06 -17.85 -5.41
CA HIS A 222 -14.11 -18.99 -4.50
C HIS A 222 -13.87 -18.51 -3.07
N CYS A 223 -14.71 -18.96 -2.15
CA CYS A 223 -14.59 -18.67 -0.74
C CYS A 223 -14.01 -19.89 0.01
N LEU A 224 -12.98 -19.67 0.81
CA LEU A 224 -12.39 -20.63 1.74
C LEU A 224 -12.73 -20.19 3.16
N ASN A 225 -13.45 -21.04 3.90
CA ASN A 225 -13.60 -20.86 5.33
C ASN A 225 -12.31 -21.31 6.03
N LEU A 226 -11.60 -20.38 6.67
CA LEU A 226 -10.28 -20.61 7.27
C LEU A 226 -10.35 -21.43 8.56
N GLN A 227 -11.50 -21.44 9.23
CA GLN A 227 -11.72 -22.23 10.44
C GLN A 227 -11.92 -23.72 10.09
N THR A 228 -12.77 -24.01 9.11
CA THR A 228 -13.08 -25.38 8.67
C THR A 228 -12.09 -25.91 7.63
N ARG A 229 -11.34 -25.01 6.97
CA ARG A 229 -10.39 -25.28 5.89
C ARG A 229 -11.05 -25.91 4.67
N LYS A 230 -12.32 -25.57 4.44
CA LYS A 230 -13.11 -26.06 3.32
C LYS A 230 -13.48 -24.91 2.41
N TRP A 231 -13.33 -25.16 1.12
CA TRP A 231 -13.90 -24.32 0.08
C TRP A 231 -15.41 -24.48 0.09
N GLU A 232 -16.11 -23.39 -0.15
CA GLU A 232 -17.53 -23.43 -0.45
C GLU A 232 -17.75 -24.11 -1.82
N ASP A 233 -18.80 -24.95 -1.92
CA ASP A 233 -19.10 -25.71 -3.14
C ASP A 233 -19.56 -24.81 -4.29
N VAL A 234 -20.16 -23.66 -3.95
CA VAL A 234 -20.73 -22.72 -4.92
C VAL A 234 -19.75 -21.56 -5.14
N GLN A 235 -19.36 -21.38 -6.40
CA GLN A 235 -18.61 -20.22 -6.86
C GLN A 235 -19.56 -19.03 -7.01
N MET A 236 -19.15 -17.84 -6.56
CA MET A 236 -19.85 -16.59 -6.85
C MET A 236 -19.30 -15.98 -8.14
N ILE A 237 -20.18 -15.53 -9.04
CA ILE A 237 -19.75 -14.95 -10.32
C ILE A 237 -20.10 -13.46 -10.35
N LEU A 238 -19.16 -12.60 -10.70
CA LEU A 238 -19.44 -11.17 -10.84
C LEU A 238 -19.82 -10.88 -12.31
N TRP A 239 -21.07 -11.18 -12.64
CA TRP A 239 -21.57 -11.06 -14.02
C TRP A 239 -21.42 -9.66 -14.60
N ASP A 240 -21.60 -8.62 -13.78
CA ASP A 240 -21.58 -7.25 -14.28
C ASP A 240 -20.15 -6.69 -14.43
N PHE A 241 -19.09 -7.44 -14.10
CA PHE A 241 -17.71 -6.93 -14.09
C PHE A 241 -16.86 -7.58 -15.18
N ASP A 242 -16.36 -6.75 -16.10
CA ASP A 242 -15.58 -7.12 -17.29
C ASP A 242 -14.12 -6.67 -17.21
N GLU A 243 -13.78 -5.90 -16.20
CA GLU A 243 -12.51 -5.21 -16.06
C GLU A 243 -11.38 -6.19 -15.67
N GLU A 244 -10.12 -5.85 -15.97
CA GLU A 244 -8.97 -6.79 -15.83
C GLU A 244 -7.83 -6.28 -14.96
N SER A 245 -7.55 -4.98 -15.02
CA SER A 245 -6.38 -4.35 -14.42
C SER A 245 -6.64 -3.97 -12.96
N ILE A 246 -6.46 -4.94 -12.05
CA ILE A 246 -6.61 -4.73 -10.61
C ILE A 246 -5.77 -3.53 -10.12
N GLY A 247 -6.40 -2.61 -9.39
CA GLY A 247 -5.79 -1.38 -8.90
C GLY A 247 -5.84 -0.21 -9.91
N SER A 248 -6.40 -0.42 -11.10
CA SER A 248 -6.58 0.61 -12.14
C SER A 248 -8.03 0.71 -12.60
N ASP A 249 -8.61 -0.36 -13.15
CA ASP A 249 -9.98 -0.39 -13.65
C ASP A 249 -10.95 -1.14 -12.71
N ILE A 250 -10.43 -2.03 -11.87
CA ILE A 250 -11.16 -2.81 -10.87
C ILE A 250 -10.40 -2.91 -9.54
N CYS A 251 -11.12 -2.96 -8.43
CA CYS A 251 -10.55 -3.08 -7.08
C CYS A 251 -11.39 -4.04 -6.24
N PHE A 252 -10.72 -4.92 -5.49
CA PHE A 252 -11.33 -5.91 -4.59
C PHE A 252 -10.77 -5.75 -3.19
N GLU A 253 -11.62 -5.55 -2.19
CA GLU A 253 -11.17 -5.46 -0.79
C GLU A 253 -12.19 -6.03 0.19
N ILE A 254 -11.73 -6.39 1.39
CA ILE A 254 -12.58 -6.83 2.49
C ILE A 254 -12.51 -5.80 3.61
N PHE A 255 -13.65 -5.23 3.98
CA PHE A 255 -13.77 -4.29 5.09
C PHE A 255 -15.00 -4.61 5.93
N ASP A 256 -14.85 -4.64 7.26
CA ASP A 256 -15.95 -4.83 8.22
C ASP A 256 -16.84 -6.06 7.95
N GLY A 257 -16.23 -7.17 7.54
CA GLY A 257 -16.96 -8.40 7.21
C GLY A 257 -17.77 -8.33 5.91
N GLN A 258 -17.52 -7.33 5.07
CA GLN A 258 -18.10 -7.19 3.74
C GLN A 258 -16.99 -7.30 2.69
N PHE A 259 -17.25 -8.06 1.64
CA PHE A 259 -16.43 -8.04 0.43
C PHE A 259 -16.93 -6.91 -0.48
N TYR A 260 -16.02 -6.15 -1.06
CA TYR A 260 -16.29 -5.07 -1.99
C TYR A 260 -15.62 -5.32 -3.33
N CYS A 261 -16.34 -5.05 -4.40
CA CYS A 261 -15.81 -4.95 -5.76
C CYS A 261 -16.25 -3.63 -6.38
N VAL A 262 -15.27 -2.86 -6.88
CA VAL A 262 -15.49 -1.56 -7.51
C VAL A 262 -14.81 -1.52 -8.87
N ALA A 263 -15.49 -1.01 -9.89
CA ALA A 263 -14.93 -0.72 -11.20
C ALA A 263 -15.31 0.69 -11.69
N ASN A 264 -14.52 1.26 -12.61
CA ASN A 264 -14.64 2.67 -13.04
C ASN A 264 -14.97 2.87 -14.54
N THR A 265 -15.38 1.81 -15.23
CA THR A 265 -15.57 1.73 -16.69
C THR A 265 -17.03 1.76 -17.14
N PHE A 266 -18.00 1.81 -16.21
CA PHE A 266 -19.42 1.77 -16.56
C PHE A 266 -19.88 3.09 -17.20
N LYS A 267 -20.57 2.97 -18.33
CA LYS A 267 -20.99 4.09 -19.18
C LYS A 267 -22.47 3.96 -19.54
N THR A 268 -23.18 5.08 -19.51
CA THR A 268 -24.53 5.24 -20.05
C THR A 268 -24.47 6.27 -21.17
N GLU A 269 -25.09 5.98 -22.31
CA GLU A 269 -25.13 6.88 -23.46
C GLU A 269 -26.41 7.73 -23.39
N ALA A 270 -26.27 9.05 -23.58
CA ALA A 270 -27.40 9.94 -23.76
C ALA A 270 -27.74 10.10 -25.25
N ASP A 271 -28.94 10.59 -25.55
CA ASP A 271 -29.43 10.82 -26.92
C ASP A 271 -28.54 11.75 -27.76
N ASP A 272 -27.78 12.63 -27.13
CA ASP A 272 -26.85 13.56 -27.79
C ASP A 272 -25.50 12.90 -28.19
N GLY A 273 -25.31 11.61 -27.87
CA GLY A 273 -24.10 10.84 -28.12
C GLY A 273 -22.99 11.05 -27.09
N MET A 274 -23.19 11.92 -26.08
CA MET A 274 -22.29 12.08 -24.95
C MET A 274 -22.58 11.00 -23.90
N ARG A 275 -21.55 10.59 -23.16
CA ARG A 275 -21.67 9.54 -22.15
C ARG A 275 -21.49 10.06 -20.74
N ASN A 276 -22.37 9.59 -19.86
CA ASN A 276 -22.20 9.66 -18.42
C ASN A 276 -21.50 8.40 -17.94
N ASN A 277 -20.52 8.55 -17.05
CA ASN A 277 -19.75 7.47 -16.49
C ASN A 277 -20.08 7.35 -15.00
N PHE A 278 -20.27 6.12 -14.53
CA PHE A 278 -20.49 5.82 -13.13
C PHE A 278 -19.50 4.77 -12.64
N TYR A 279 -19.29 4.72 -11.33
CA TYR A 279 -18.67 3.56 -10.71
C TYR A 279 -19.65 2.39 -10.68
N LYS A 280 -19.13 1.18 -10.90
CA LYS A 280 -19.87 -0.05 -10.70
C LYS A 280 -19.43 -0.65 -9.37
N VAL A 281 -20.36 -0.85 -8.46
CA VAL A 281 -20.06 -1.28 -7.08
C VAL A 281 -20.98 -2.42 -6.69
N VAL A 282 -20.40 -3.47 -6.12
CA VAL A 282 -21.14 -4.52 -5.43
C VAL A 282 -20.47 -4.84 -4.11
N ARG A 283 -21.27 -5.08 -3.08
CA ARG A 283 -20.81 -5.67 -1.81
C ARG A 283 -21.66 -6.85 -1.40
N PHE A 284 -21.10 -7.73 -0.59
CA PHE A 284 -21.83 -8.82 0.05
C PHE A 284 -21.12 -9.28 1.33
N PRO A 285 -21.84 -9.88 2.29
CA PRO A 285 -21.24 -10.38 3.52
C PRO A 285 -20.29 -11.56 3.26
N VAL A 286 -19.11 -11.54 3.90
CA VAL A 286 -18.07 -12.57 3.68
C VAL A 286 -18.47 -13.95 4.20
N ASP A 287 -19.31 -14.01 5.23
CA ASP A 287 -19.77 -15.24 5.87
C ASP A 287 -20.93 -15.93 5.14
N ASN A 288 -21.55 -15.23 4.18
CA ASN A 288 -22.67 -15.73 3.39
C ASN A 288 -22.64 -15.13 1.97
N ALA A 289 -21.60 -15.46 1.23
CA ALA A 289 -21.38 -15.02 -0.12
C ALA A 289 -22.42 -15.64 -1.08
N ALA A 290 -23.50 -14.89 -1.37
CA ALA A 290 -24.56 -15.31 -2.28
C ALA A 290 -25.05 -14.15 -3.15
N HIS A 291 -25.43 -14.43 -4.39
CA HIS A 291 -25.95 -13.42 -5.33
C HIS A 291 -27.16 -12.66 -4.78
N GLY A 292 -28.06 -13.33 -4.05
CA GLY A 292 -29.23 -12.70 -3.43
C GLY A 292 -28.90 -11.81 -2.22
N LYS A 293 -27.64 -11.77 -1.79
CA LYS A 293 -27.12 -10.90 -0.72
C LYS A 293 -26.23 -9.77 -1.26
N CYS A 294 -26.08 -9.69 -2.57
CA CYS A 294 -25.36 -8.59 -3.20
C CYS A 294 -26.14 -7.29 -3.05
N GLU A 295 -25.50 -6.29 -2.47
CA GLU A 295 -26.01 -4.94 -2.36
C GLU A 295 -25.25 -4.02 -3.32
N LYS A 296 -25.99 -3.11 -3.96
CA LYS A 296 -25.45 -2.09 -4.83
C LYS A 296 -25.91 -0.72 -4.33
N PRO A 297 -25.03 0.30 -4.25
CA PRO A 297 -25.45 1.67 -4.01
C PRO A 297 -26.41 2.15 -5.11
N LEU A 298 -27.23 3.16 -4.79
CA LEU A 298 -28.03 3.83 -5.82
C LEU A 298 -27.11 4.43 -6.87
N MET A 299 -27.43 4.21 -8.15
CA MET A 299 -26.58 4.63 -9.27
C MET A 299 -26.34 6.15 -9.28
N ARG A 300 -27.33 6.94 -8.87
CA ARG A 300 -27.17 8.39 -8.67
C ARG A 300 -26.02 8.77 -7.75
N ASN A 301 -25.75 7.96 -6.73
CA ASN A 301 -24.65 8.16 -5.78
C ASN A 301 -23.30 7.62 -6.29
N LEU A 302 -23.22 7.13 -7.53
CA LEU A 302 -22.02 6.55 -8.12
C LEU A 302 -21.54 7.33 -9.33
N TRP A 303 -22.07 8.54 -9.57
CA TRP A 303 -21.63 9.35 -10.69
C TRP A 303 -20.12 9.62 -10.59
N ARG A 304 -19.43 9.37 -11.70
CA ARG A 304 -17.97 9.41 -11.79
C ARG A 304 -17.52 10.60 -12.60
N ARG A 305 -18.05 10.75 -13.82
CA ARG A 305 -17.71 11.85 -14.75
C ARG A 305 -18.64 11.90 -15.95
N HIS A 306 -18.73 13.07 -16.56
CA HIS A 306 -19.33 13.25 -17.88
C HIS A 306 -18.23 13.37 -18.96
N ASP A 307 -18.49 12.91 -20.18
CA ASP A 307 -17.50 12.95 -21.27
C ASP A 307 -17.13 14.37 -21.70
N SER A 308 -17.98 15.37 -21.42
CA SER A 308 -17.65 16.78 -21.64
C SER A 308 -16.53 17.30 -20.73
N GLU A 309 -16.15 16.58 -19.68
CA GLU A 309 -15.03 16.94 -18.81
C GLU A 309 -13.67 16.72 -19.50
N GLY A 310 -13.65 16.07 -20.67
CA GLY A 310 -12.46 15.94 -21.51
C GLY A 310 -11.92 14.51 -21.63
N ALA A 311 -10.72 14.35 -22.15
CA ALA A 311 -10.09 13.03 -22.31
C ALA A 311 -9.30 12.62 -21.07
N VAL A 312 -9.15 11.31 -20.84
CA VAL A 312 -8.38 10.74 -19.73
C VAL A 312 -7.23 9.88 -20.29
N ASP A 313 -6.04 10.00 -19.72
CA ASP A 313 -4.94 9.05 -19.96
C ASP A 313 -4.99 7.93 -18.92
N GLU A 314 -5.57 6.80 -19.35
CA GLU A 314 -5.83 5.63 -18.50
C GLU A 314 -4.56 5.02 -17.88
N ARG A 315 -3.37 5.31 -18.42
CA ARG A 315 -2.09 4.82 -17.88
C ARG A 315 -1.72 5.49 -16.54
N TRP A 316 -2.35 6.61 -16.23
CA TRP A 316 -2.22 7.31 -14.95
C TRP A 316 -3.35 6.97 -13.98
N THR A 317 -4.31 6.13 -14.40
CA THR A 317 -5.44 5.75 -13.56
C THR A 317 -4.97 4.84 -12.43
N SER A 318 -5.40 5.16 -11.22
CA SER A 318 -5.36 4.23 -10.08
C SER A 318 -6.70 4.22 -9.37
N LEU A 319 -7.10 3.04 -8.90
CA LEU A 319 -8.38 2.80 -8.24
C LEU A 319 -8.15 1.99 -6.98
N GLN A 320 -8.54 2.54 -5.84
CA GLN A 320 -8.44 1.86 -4.55
C GLN A 320 -9.64 2.18 -3.65
N LEU A 321 -9.86 1.31 -2.67
CA LEU A 321 -10.79 1.56 -1.57
C LEU A 321 -10.02 1.96 -0.33
N SER A 322 -10.51 2.97 0.38
CA SER A 322 -9.88 3.45 1.61
C SER A 322 -10.91 3.88 2.63
N LYS A 323 -10.64 3.62 3.91
CA LYS A 323 -11.44 4.15 5.01
C LYS A 323 -10.90 5.48 5.47
N ASP A 324 -11.79 6.42 5.73
CA ASP A 324 -11.42 7.68 6.33
C ASP A 324 -11.08 7.51 7.82
N GLU A 325 -9.92 8.03 8.25
CA GLU A 325 -9.48 7.90 9.64
C GLU A 325 -10.32 8.74 10.62
N LYS A 326 -11.06 9.76 10.14
CA LYS A 326 -11.94 10.61 10.97
C LYS A 326 -13.31 9.97 11.15
N THR A 327 -13.96 9.54 10.07
CA THR A 327 -15.36 9.07 10.08
C THR A 327 -15.50 7.55 10.07
N GLY A 328 -14.49 6.83 9.60
CA GLY A 328 -14.55 5.38 9.36
C GLY A 328 -15.33 5.00 8.10
N GLU A 329 -15.81 6.00 7.35
CA GLU A 329 -16.57 5.80 6.13
C GLU A 329 -15.66 5.31 5.00
N LEU A 330 -16.23 4.50 4.11
CA LEU A 330 -15.52 3.91 2.99
C LEU A 330 -15.60 4.83 1.76
N PHE A 331 -14.46 5.10 1.14
CA PHE A 331 -14.33 5.91 -0.07
C PHE A 331 -13.70 5.11 -1.21
N ILE A 332 -14.22 5.31 -2.41
CA ILE A 332 -13.48 5.08 -3.65
C ILE A 332 -12.50 6.24 -3.79
N VAL A 333 -11.22 5.91 -3.97
CA VAL A 333 -10.17 6.88 -4.27
C VAL A 333 -9.66 6.57 -5.67
N GLU A 334 -9.95 7.47 -6.60
CA GLU A 334 -9.51 7.35 -8.00
C GLU A 334 -8.55 8.48 -8.33
N THR A 335 -7.37 8.17 -8.86
CA THR A 335 -6.47 9.17 -9.46
C THR A 335 -6.51 9.06 -10.97
N ARG A 336 -6.51 10.18 -11.68
CA ARG A 336 -6.53 10.25 -13.16
C ARG A 336 -5.66 11.38 -13.67
N LYS A 337 -5.30 11.32 -14.95
CA LYS A 337 -4.71 12.45 -15.69
C LYS A 337 -5.63 12.84 -16.83
N GLU A 338 -6.04 14.10 -16.86
CA GLU A 338 -7.19 14.58 -17.64
C GLU A 338 -6.82 15.79 -18.50
N TRP A 339 -7.43 15.91 -19.68
CA TRP A 339 -7.29 17.06 -20.57
C TRP A 339 -8.63 17.79 -20.66
N PHE A 340 -8.73 18.92 -19.97
CA PHE A 340 -9.95 19.72 -19.96
C PHE A 340 -10.16 20.46 -21.28
N PRO A 341 -11.38 20.51 -21.82
CA PRO A 341 -11.69 21.32 -23.00
C PRO A 341 -11.35 22.79 -22.77
N GLY A 342 -10.66 23.41 -23.73
CA GLY A 342 -10.25 24.81 -23.64
C GLY A 342 -9.00 25.08 -22.79
N ASN A 343 -8.42 24.06 -22.14
CA ASN A 343 -7.11 24.14 -21.50
C ASN A 343 -6.05 23.47 -22.40
N ALA A 344 -4.88 24.10 -22.53
CA ALA A 344 -3.81 23.60 -23.40
C ALA A 344 -2.94 22.50 -22.76
N GLY A 345 -3.29 22.00 -21.57
CA GLY A 345 -2.51 20.97 -20.89
C GLY A 345 -3.33 20.03 -20.02
N SER A 346 -2.63 19.01 -19.52
CA SER A 346 -3.21 17.97 -18.67
C SER A 346 -3.17 18.34 -17.20
N GLN A 347 -4.13 17.85 -16.43
CA GLN A 347 -4.19 17.95 -14.98
C GLN A 347 -4.28 16.54 -14.37
N ARG A 348 -3.42 16.24 -13.39
CA ARG A 348 -3.61 15.08 -12.53
C ARG A 348 -4.59 15.45 -11.42
N THR A 349 -5.57 14.60 -11.19
CA THR A 349 -6.62 14.84 -10.19
C THR A 349 -6.88 13.55 -9.42
N CYS A 350 -7.02 13.66 -8.11
CA CYS A 350 -7.56 12.60 -7.26
C CYS A 350 -8.98 12.95 -6.84
N TYR A 351 -9.88 11.98 -6.97
CA TYR A 351 -11.29 12.04 -6.62
C TYR A 351 -11.58 11.07 -5.50
N LYS A 352 -12.29 11.54 -4.47
CA LYS A 352 -12.80 10.73 -3.37
C LYS A 352 -14.32 10.65 -3.47
N LYS A 353 -14.87 9.47 -3.72
CA LYS A 353 -16.32 9.24 -3.73
C LYS A 353 -16.72 8.37 -2.55
N ARG A 354 -17.52 8.91 -1.64
CA ARG A 354 -18.06 8.16 -0.50
C ARG A 354 -18.99 7.06 -0.99
N LEU A 355 -18.83 5.84 -0.47
CA LEU A 355 -19.76 4.75 -0.69
C LEU A 355 -20.88 4.78 0.34
N GLN A 356 -22.12 4.89 -0.16
CA GLN A 356 -23.33 4.89 0.64
C GLN A 356 -24.27 3.80 0.16
N PHE A 357 -24.60 2.88 1.06
CA PHE A 357 -25.59 1.82 0.83
C PHE A 357 -26.81 2.17 1.71
N GLY A 358 -28.03 2.06 1.16
CA GLY A 358 -29.26 2.49 1.85
C GLY A 358 -29.48 1.78 3.20
N GLN A 359 -30.24 2.33 4.16
CA GLN A 359 -31.30 3.35 4.08
C GLN A 359 -30.97 4.63 4.88
N GLN A 360 -31.38 5.79 4.38
CA GLN A 360 -31.57 6.97 5.21
C GLN A 360 -32.99 7.52 4.94
N GLU A 361 -33.97 6.97 5.65
CA GLU A 361 -35.10 7.78 6.14
C GLU A 361 -34.76 8.09 7.60
N GLU A 362 -34.42 9.35 7.87
CA GLU A 362 -34.66 10.04 9.13
C GLU A 362 -34.19 11.49 8.91
N ASP A 363 -35.11 12.30 8.39
CA ASP A 363 -34.96 13.75 8.37
C ASP A 363 -35.18 14.26 9.81
N PRO A 364 -34.22 14.95 10.45
CA PRO A 364 -34.43 15.47 11.78
C PRO A 364 -35.21 16.78 11.71
N GLN A 365 -36.35 16.78 12.40
CA GLN A 365 -37.15 17.94 12.85
C GLN A 365 -38.25 18.42 11.90
N THR A 366 -39.50 18.02 12.20
CA THR A 366 -40.62 18.97 12.11
C THR A 366 -41.57 18.75 13.28
N GLU A 367 -41.77 19.83 14.06
CA GLU A 367 -42.68 19.98 15.20
C GLU A 367 -44.16 19.66 14.86
N PRO A 368 -45.02 19.36 15.87
CA PRO A 368 -46.36 18.83 15.64
C PRO A 368 -47.39 19.95 15.40
N VAL A 369 -48.15 19.86 14.30
CA VAL A 369 -49.35 20.68 14.10
C VAL A 369 -50.58 19.79 13.93
N PHE A 370 -51.56 20.00 14.82
CA PHE A 370 -52.88 19.35 14.90
C PHE A 370 -53.88 19.91 13.85
N PRO A 371 -55.07 19.30 13.63
CA PRO A 371 -55.49 18.80 12.32
C PRO A 371 -56.59 19.62 11.62
N THR A 372 -56.69 19.45 10.30
CA THR A 372 -57.87 19.81 9.50
C THR A 372 -58.32 18.58 8.67
N PRO A 373 -59.62 18.24 8.58
CA PRO A 373 -60.10 17.02 7.89
C PRO A 373 -60.74 17.36 6.50
N PRO A 374 -61.24 16.38 5.73
CA PRO A 374 -60.47 15.52 4.82
C PRO A 374 -60.92 15.70 3.35
N GLY A 375 -59.98 15.61 2.41
CA GLY A 375 -60.28 15.64 0.98
C GLY A 375 -59.25 14.87 0.16
N SER A 376 -59.65 13.66 -0.24
CA SER A 376 -59.15 12.85 -1.37
C SER A 376 -57.63 12.70 -1.58
N THR A 377 -57.17 11.50 -1.20
CA THR A 377 -56.36 10.56 -2.00
C THR A 377 -55.33 11.10 -3.00
N ILE A 378 -54.11 10.58 -2.84
CA ILE A 378 -52.94 10.61 -3.74
C ILE A 378 -52.13 11.91 -3.62
N ASP A 379 -51.12 11.87 -2.76
CA ASP A 379 -49.85 12.57 -2.98
C ASP A 379 -48.73 11.66 -2.47
N SER A 380 -48.27 10.79 -3.37
CA SER A 380 -46.92 10.25 -3.34
C SER A 380 -45.99 11.41 -3.73
N PHE A 381 -45.43 12.10 -2.74
CA PHE A 381 -44.50 13.19 -2.95
C PHE A 381 -43.20 12.66 -3.62
N ASP A 382 -43.10 12.94 -4.91
CA ASP A 382 -41.90 13.27 -5.69
C ASP A 382 -40.67 12.35 -5.59
N GLU A 383 -40.75 11.15 -6.20
CA GLU A 383 -39.63 10.70 -7.04
C GLU A 383 -39.74 11.42 -8.39
N GLU A 384 -39.27 12.66 -8.44
CA GLU A 384 -38.92 13.27 -9.72
C GLU A 384 -37.95 12.34 -10.47
N GLU A 385 -38.32 12.09 -11.72
CA GLU A 385 -37.77 11.16 -12.70
C GLU A 385 -36.23 11.26 -12.83
N TRP A 386 -35.50 10.54 -11.98
CA TRP A 386 -34.03 10.49 -12.07
C TRP A 386 -33.61 9.72 -13.33
N SER A 387 -32.95 10.41 -14.28
CA SER A 387 -32.37 9.80 -15.48
C SER A 387 -30.85 9.79 -15.43
N SER A 388 -30.26 8.62 -15.65
CA SER A 388 -28.80 8.44 -15.73
C SER A 388 -28.15 9.15 -16.91
N GLU A 389 -28.92 9.44 -17.95
CA GLU A 389 -28.44 10.11 -19.16
C GLU A 389 -28.16 11.59 -18.90
N PHE A 390 -29.00 12.24 -18.10
CA PHE A 390 -28.89 13.67 -17.79
C PHE A 390 -28.29 13.97 -16.40
N HIS A 391 -28.05 12.94 -15.58
CA HIS A 391 -27.50 13.11 -14.24
C HIS A 391 -26.05 13.59 -14.26
N THR A 392 -25.79 14.70 -13.58
CA THR A 392 -24.44 15.20 -13.31
C THR A 392 -24.38 15.67 -11.85
N GLU A 393 -23.22 15.56 -11.22
CA GLU A 393 -23.02 16.04 -9.85
C GLU A 393 -21.97 17.13 -9.81
N GLU A 394 -22.24 18.18 -9.02
CA GLU A 394 -21.21 19.11 -8.62
C GLU A 394 -20.35 18.46 -7.52
N ARG A 395 -19.05 18.39 -7.76
CA ARG A 395 -18.12 17.76 -6.82
C ARG A 395 -17.65 18.79 -5.78
N SER A 396 -17.74 18.41 -4.51
CA SER A 396 -17.20 19.20 -3.41
C SER A 396 -15.68 19.36 -3.53
N ARG A 397 -15.15 20.53 -3.18
CA ARG A 397 -13.69 20.80 -3.24
C ARG A 397 -12.92 19.92 -2.25
N GLU A 398 -13.57 19.48 -1.18
CA GLU A 398 -13.03 18.60 -0.16
C GLU A 398 -12.74 17.19 -0.71
N GLN A 399 -13.52 16.75 -1.71
CA GLN A 399 -13.40 15.44 -2.35
C GLN A 399 -12.46 15.42 -3.57
N ILE A 400 -11.91 16.57 -3.95
CA ILE A 400 -10.99 16.70 -5.09
C ILE A 400 -9.62 17.14 -4.60
N HIS A 401 -8.56 16.50 -5.08
CA HIS A 401 -7.19 16.99 -4.92
C HIS A 401 -6.55 17.18 -6.31
N LEU A 402 -6.27 18.43 -6.65
CA LEU A 402 -5.56 18.80 -7.87
C LEU A 402 -4.05 18.61 -7.67
N GLY A 403 -3.44 17.78 -8.51
CA GLY A 403 -1.99 17.53 -8.58
C GLY A 403 -1.33 18.30 -9.71
N ASP A 404 -0.50 17.62 -10.51
CA ASP A 404 0.25 18.21 -11.62
C ASP A 404 -0.65 18.80 -12.73
N GLY A 405 -0.53 20.10 -12.98
CA GLY A 405 -1.23 20.85 -14.01
C GLY A 405 -0.32 21.51 -15.05
N SER A 406 -0.93 22.22 -15.99
CA SER A 406 -0.21 22.94 -17.05
C SER A 406 0.60 24.15 -16.55
N THR A 407 0.28 24.65 -15.36
CA THR A 407 0.94 25.80 -14.72
C THR A 407 2.12 25.40 -13.84
N ASP A 408 2.33 24.11 -13.61
CA ASP A 408 3.41 23.66 -12.73
C ASP A 408 4.78 23.84 -13.38
N ALA A 409 5.75 24.26 -12.57
CA ALA A 409 7.12 24.51 -13.01
C ALA A 409 7.79 23.26 -13.63
N LYS A 410 7.32 22.07 -13.26
CA LYS A 410 7.83 20.80 -13.78
C LYS A 410 6.73 19.74 -13.78
N THR A 411 6.48 19.14 -14.95
CA THR A 411 5.60 17.99 -15.11
C THR A 411 6.42 16.76 -15.47
N TYR A 412 6.07 15.61 -14.91
CA TYR A 412 6.75 14.34 -15.19
C TYR A 412 5.97 13.52 -16.20
N THR A 413 6.70 12.92 -17.14
CA THR A 413 6.12 11.93 -18.06
C THR A 413 5.96 10.57 -17.36
N LEU A 414 5.23 9.65 -18.00
CA LEU A 414 5.04 8.29 -17.49
C LEU A 414 6.37 7.53 -17.32
N GLN A 415 7.37 7.85 -18.14
CA GLN A 415 8.70 7.23 -18.10
C GLN A 415 9.59 7.80 -16.98
N GLU A 416 9.23 8.98 -16.47
CA GLU A 416 9.97 9.66 -15.42
C GLU A 416 9.33 9.49 -14.05
N CYS A 417 8.05 9.09 -13.98
CA CYS A 417 7.29 8.91 -12.75
C CYS A 417 6.95 7.43 -12.55
N PHE A 418 7.78 6.70 -11.79
CA PHE A 418 7.71 5.25 -11.65
C PHE A 418 6.69 4.79 -10.60
N VAL A 419 6.63 5.49 -9.47
CA VAL A 419 5.60 5.31 -8.44
C VAL A 419 4.60 6.45 -8.59
N ARG A 420 3.30 6.12 -8.55
CA ARG A 420 2.18 7.06 -8.76
C ARG A 420 1.11 6.87 -7.68
N SER A 421 1.53 6.87 -6.42
CA SER A 421 0.66 6.58 -5.28
C SER A 421 -0.12 7.80 -4.82
N TYR A 422 -1.22 7.56 -4.11
CA TYR A 422 -1.96 8.59 -3.39
C TYR A 422 -2.21 8.11 -1.96
N ASN A 423 -1.78 8.88 -0.97
CA ASN A 423 -2.01 8.59 0.44
C ASN A 423 -3.30 9.27 0.93
N PRO A 424 -4.41 8.53 1.16
CA PRO A 424 -5.68 9.12 1.53
C PRO A 424 -5.72 9.70 2.94
N SER A 425 -4.84 9.22 3.84
CA SER A 425 -4.75 9.68 5.24
C SER A 425 -4.12 11.06 5.37
N CYS A 426 -3.28 11.44 4.41
CA CYS A 426 -2.55 12.72 4.39
C CYS A 426 -2.97 13.63 3.23
N ASP A 427 -3.94 13.21 2.40
CA ASP A 427 -4.35 13.89 1.18
C ASP A 427 -3.16 14.32 0.31
N ALA A 428 -2.28 13.37 -0.02
CA ALA A 428 -1.01 13.66 -0.69
C ALA A 428 -0.75 12.71 -1.87
N PHE A 429 -0.34 13.29 -3.01
CA PHE A 429 0.31 12.51 -4.07
C PHE A 429 1.72 12.14 -3.62
N ILE A 430 2.11 10.89 -3.86
CA ILE A 430 3.42 10.37 -3.49
C ILE A 430 3.98 9.64 -4.71
N ASP A 431 4.99 10.27 -5.30
CA ASP A 431 5.60 9.83 -6.54
C ASP A 431 7.08 9.51 -6.32
N LEU A 432 7.60 8.58 -7.12
CA LEU A 432 9.03 8.31 -7.21
C LEU A 432 9.48 8.63 -8.64
N VAL A 433 10.28 9.69 -8.76
CA VAL A 433 10.58 10.33 -10.04
C VAL A 433 12.07 10.31 -10.37
N SER A 434 12.41 10.28 -11.65
CA SER A 434 13.77 10.44 -12.18
C SER A 434 13.71 11.20 -13.50
N GLU A 435 14.66 12.10 -13.77
CA GLU A 435 14.73 12.83 -15.03
C GLU A 435 15.39 11.95 -16.11
N ALA A 436 14.65 11.60 -17.16
CA ALA A 436 15.11 10.65 -18.17
C ALA A 436 16.33 11.14 -18.97
N TYR A 437 16.48 12.47 -19.12
CA TYR A 437 17.51 13.10 -19.95
C TYR A 437 18.73 13.60 -19.18
N ASN A 438 18.76 13.34 -17.86
CA ASN A 438 19.87 13.70 -17.02
C ASN A 438 20.50 12.40 -16.48
N PRO A 439 21.66 11.97 -17.01
CA PRO A 439 22.30 10.71 -16.61
C PRO A 439 22.79 10.72 -15.16
N GLU A 440 22.85 11.88 -14.51
CA GLU A 440 23.11 12.01 -13.07
C GLU A 440 21.83 12.05 -12.22
N SER A 441 20.65 12.05 -12.86
CA SER A 441 19.37 12.06 -12.17
C SER A 441 19.13 10.70 -11.54
N ALA A 442 19.07 10.72 -10.23
CA ALA A 442 18.76 9.58 -9.42
C ALA A 442 17.32 9.68 -8.91
N LEU A 443 16.77 8.57 -8.42
CA LEU A 443 15.39 8.55 -7.91
C LEU A 443 15.20 9.52 -6.76
N GLN A 444 14.10 10.24 -6.83
CA GLN A 444 13.64 11.13 -5.78
C GLN A 444 12.18 10.84 -5.45
N LEU A 445 11.89 10.78 -4.16
CA LEU A 445 10.55 10.86 -3.62
C LEU A 445 10.02 12.29 -3.81
N ARG A 446 8.85 12.42 -4.39
CA ARG A 446 8.14 13.68 -4.56
C ARG A 446 6.79 13.57 -3.88
N VAL A 447 6.48 14.53 -3.01
CA VAL A 447 5.20 14.62 -2.32
C VAL A 447 4.52 15.94 -2.67
N GLN A 448 3.23 15.87 -2.98
CA GLN A 448 2.37 17.02 -3.19
C GLN A 448 1.13 16.90 -2.29
N PRO A 449 1.12 17.55 -1.11
CA PRO A 449 -0.04 17.59 -0.22
C PRO A 449 -1.10 18.60 -0.68
N LYS A 450 -2.39 18.32 -0.40
CA LYS A 450 -3.52 19.13 -0.86
C LYS A 450 -3.52 20.59 -0.39
N ASN A 451 -3.10 20.84 0.85
CA ASN A 451 -3.27 22.15 1.52
C ASN A 451 -1.96 22.73 2.09
N GLN A 452 -0.80 22.47 1.46
CA GLN A 452 0.50 22.95 1.96
C GLN A 452 1.23 23.90 0.99
N VAL A 453 2.09 24.75 1.56
CA VAL A 453 3.00 25.66 0.86
C VAL A 453 4.43 25.44 1.39
N PRO A 454 5.43 25.09 0.53
CA PRO A 454 5.33 24.93 -0.91
C PRO A 454 4.45 23.72 -1.29
N PRO A 455 3.80 23.76 -2.47
CA PRO A 455 2.86 22.72 -2.88
C PRO A 455 3.54 21.38 -3.18
N VAL A 456 4.85 21.38 -3.47
CA VAL A 456 5.60 20.19 -3.88
C VAL A 456 6.90 20.14 -3.12
N ILE A 457 7.21 18.98 -2.55
CA ILE A 457 8.41 18.73 -1.76
C ILE A 457 9.12 17.50 -2.33
N VAL A 458 10.45 17.54 -2.41
CA VAL A 458 11.28 16.48 -3.02
C VAL A 458 12.36 16.04 -2.05
N TRP A 459 12.57 14.73 -1.97
CA TRP A 459 13.57 14.06 -1.14
C TRP A 459 14.25 12.90 -1.89
N PRO A 460 15.57 12.67 -1.74
CA PRO A 460 16.53 13.52 -1.06
C PRO A 460 16.65 14.89 -1.72
N ARG A 461 16.86 15.94 -0.93
CA ARG A 461 17.03 17.31 -1.47
C ARG A 461 18.27 17.36 -2.35
N VAL A 462 18.16 17.94 -3.55
CA VAL A 462 19.29 18.11 -4.47
C VAL A 462 20.36 18.98 -3.78
N GLN A 463 21.50 18.38 -3.43
CA GLN A 463 22.66 19.14 -2.98
C GLN A 463 23.33 19.78 -4.19
N GLN A 464 23.71 21.06 -4.06
CA GLN A 464 24.50 21.73 -5.10
C GLN A 464 25.80 20.95 -5.36
N ALA A 465 26.24 20.88 -6.62
CA ALA A 465 27.38 20.07 -7.05
C ALA A 465 28.67 20.34 -6.25
N CYS A 466 28.84 21.54 -5.71
CA CYS A 466 29.98 21.93 -4.85
C CYS A 466 29.93 21.38 -3.41
N HIS A 467 28.80 20.80 -2.97
CA HIS A 467 28.57 20.35 -1.59
C HIS A 467 28.14 18.87 -1.49
N ARG A 468 28.40 18.06 -2.53
CA ARG A 468 28.03 16.63 -2.53
C ARG A 468 28.90 15.87 -1.53
N ASN A 469 28.37 15.64 -0.34
CA ASN A 469 29.05 14.85 0.70
C ASN A 469 28.91 13.35 0.39
N LYS A 470 29.91 12.53 0.77
CA LYS A 470 29.91 11.07 0.58
C LYS A 470 28.64 10.39 1.14
N VAL A 471 28.16 10.84 2.30
CA VAL A 471 26.94 10.31 2.95
C VAL A 471 25.70 10.52 2.07
N SER A 472 25.61 11.66 1.38
CA SER A 472 24.51 11.98 0.46
C SER A 472 24.57 11.12 -0.80
N ALA A 473 25.77 10.88 -1.34
CA ALA A 473 25.97 9.96 -2.47
C ALA A 473 25.57 8.51 -2.09
N GLN A 474 25.90 8.09 -0.86
CA GLN A 474 25.51 6.78 -0.33
C GLN A 474 23.99 6.66 -0.14
N LEU A 475 23.34 7.67 0.43
CA LEU A 475 21.87 7.73 0.53
C LEU A 475 21.23 7.60 -0.85
N GLN A 476 21.78 8.31 -1.83
CA GLN A 476 21.29 8.24 -3.21
C GLN A 476 21.51 6.85 -3.84
N GLY A 477 22.61 6.19 -3.52
CA GLY A 477 22.89 4.80 -3.90
C GLY A 477 21.92 3.80 -3.27
N ILE A 478 21.38 4.07 -2.08
CA ILE A 478 20.35 3.23 -1.45
C ILE A 478 18.99 3.44 -2.12
N VAL A 479 18.62 4.69 -2.43
CA VAL A 479 17.35 5.03 -3.09
C VAL A 479 17.36 4.61 -4.57
N SER A 480 18.51 4.66 -5.22
CA SER A 480 18.68 4.33 -6.64
C SER A 480 19.81 3.32 -6.84
N PRO A 481 19.68 2.07 -6.33
CA PRO A 481 20.78 1.10 -6.34
C PRO A 481 21.15 0.61 -7.73
N ILE A 482 20.27 0.78 -8.71
CA ILE A 482 20.48 0.36 -10.10
C ILE A 482 20.16 1.54 -11.00
N GLN A 483 21.06 1.81 -11.94
CA GLN A 483 20.91 2.86 -12.96
C GLN A 483 21.37 2.33 -14.34
N PRO A 484 20.74 2.75 -15.45
CA PRO A 484 19.54 3.59 -15.52
C PRO A 484 18.27 2.81 -15.19
N ILE A 485 17.28 3.47 -14.59
CA ILE A 485 16.03 2.82 -14.20
C ILE A 485 15.08 2.75 -15.39
N ARG A 486 14.58 1.55 -15.68
CA ARG A 486 13.63 1.31 -16.77
C ARG A 486 12.23 0.93 -16.31
N GLY A 487 12.08 0.58 -15.03
CA GLY A 487 10.82 0.14 -14.45
C GLY A 487 10.98 -0.22 -12.98
N ILE A 488 9.87 -0.10 -12.24
CA ILE A 488 9.79 -0.33 -10.80
C ILE A 488 8.47 -1.05 -10.50
N GLU A 489 8.55 -2.06 -9.64
CA GLU A 489 7.42 -2.67 -8.95
C GLU A 489 7.34 -2.05 -7.56
N TRP A 490 6.13 -1.72 -7.08
CA TRP A 490 5.96 -1.00 -5.82
C TRP A 490 4.63 -1.31 -5.15
N SER A 491 4.59 -1.08 -3.84
CA SER A 491 3.36 -1.05 -3.04
C SER A 491 3.55 -0.05 -1.89
N MET A 492 2.46 0.57 -1.46
CA MET A 492 2.47 1.58 -0.41
C MET A 492 1.21 1.49 0.45
N ASP A 493 1.39 1.58 1.77
CA ASP A 493 0.30 1.82 2.72
C ASP A 493 0.37 3.26 3.28
N GLU A 494 -0.31 3.52 4.39
CA GLU A 494 -0.33 4.84 5.03
C GLU A 494 1.00 5.26 5.68
N ARG A 495 2.00 4.36 5.73
CA ARG A 495 3.26 4.50 6.49
C ARG A 495 4.52 4.20 5.70
N THR A 496 4.48 3.29 4.74
CA THR A 496 5.68 2.70 4.15
C THR A 496 5.49 2.54 2.66
N LEU A 497 6.49 2.97 1.90
CA LEU A 497 6.64 2.68 0.48
C LEU A 497 7.71 1.60 0.32
N VAL A 498 7.36 0.52 -0.37
CA VAL A 498 8.31 -0.53 -0.75
C VAL A 498 8.37 -0.60 -2.28
N TYR A 499 9.58 -0.69 -2.82
CA TYR A 499 9.76 -0.84 -4.26
C TYR A 499 11.00 -1.65 -4.65
N SER A 500 10.99 -2.16 -5.88
CA SER A 500 12.10 -2.90 -6.47
C SER A 500 12.24 -2.59 -7.97
N PRO A 501 13.45 -2.29 -8.49
CA PRO A 501 13.67 -2.10 -9.92
C PRO A 501 13.41 -3.39 -10.73
N THR A 502 12.72 -3.31 -11.86
CA THR A 502 12.27 -4.52 -12.62
C THR A 502 13.21 -4.99 -13.73
N HIS A 503 14.20 -4.19 -14.11
CA HIS A 503 14.97 -4.38 -15.35
C HIS A 503 16.25 -5.20 -15.19
N ILE A 504 16.36 -6.00 -14.13
CA ILE A 504 17.40 -7.02 -14.00
C ILE A 504 16.96 -8.26 -14.79
N ALA A 505 17.90 -9.01 -15.38
CA ALA A 505 17.61 -10.25 -16.08
C ALA A 505 16.75 -11.20 -15.22
N SER A 506 15.74 -11.82 -15.84
CA SER A 506 14.88 -12.80 -15.17
C SER A 506 15.71 -13.91 -14.50
N GLY A 507 15.44 -14.19 -13.23
CA GLY A 507 16.19 -15.15 -12.41
C GLY A 507 17.37 -14.57 -11.62
N GLN A 508 17.58 -13.24 -11.63
CA GLN A 508 18.51 -12.56 -10.73
C GLN A 508 17.76 -11.85 -9.60
N LEU A 509 18.32 -11.92 -8.39
CA LEU A 509 17.77 -11.24 -7.22
C LEU A 509 17.89 -9.72 -7.39
N ARG A 510 16.80 -9.02 -7.06
CA ARG A 510 16.66 -7.56 -7.17
C ARG A 510 16.64 -6.93 -5.79
N PRO A 511 17.23 -5.73 -5.59
CA PRO A 511 17.13 -5.05 -4.32
C PRO A 511 15.67 -4.67 -4.03
N VAL A 512 15.24 -4.86 -2.79
CA VAL A 512 13.96 -4.40 -2.27
C VAL A 512 14.24 -3.23 -1.34
N ILE A 513 13.78 -2.05 -1.72
CA ILE A 513 13.99 -0.80 -0.99
C ILE A 513 12.73 -0.53 -0.17
N LEU A 514 12.93 -0.17 1.10
CA LEU A 514 11.89 0.25 2.03
C LEU A 514 12.14 1.70 2.44
N ILE A 515 11.14 2.55 2.26
CA ILE A 515 11.08 3.92 2.77
C ILE A 515 9.93 3.99 3.78
N SER A 516 10.24 4.25 5.05
CA SER A 516 9.25 4.33 6.13
C SER A 516 9.06 5.75 6.63
N PHE A 517 7.80 6.15 6.74
CA PHE A 517 7.31 7.36 7.40
C PHE A 517 6.78 7.07 8.82
N ASP A 518 6.89 5.82 9.32
CA ASP A 518 6.54 5.49 10.70
C ASP A 518 7.69 5.86 11.67
N PRO A 519 7.50 6.80 12.60
CA PRO A 519 8.50 7.16 13.59
C PRO A 519 8.86 6.05 14.59
N GLU A 520 8.08 4.95 14.67
CA GLU A 520 8.35 3.83 15.57
C GLU A 520 9.11 2.67 14.92
N LEU A 521 9.16 2.58 13.59
CA LEU A 521 9.93 1.54 12.90
C LEU A 521 11.41 1.90 12.99
N VAL A 522 12.16 1.06 13.71
CA VAL A 522 13.62 1.18 13.83
C VAL A 522 14.24 -0.12 13.34
N LEU A 523 15.00 -0.03 12.24
CA LEU A 523 15.80 -1.14 11.74
C LEU A 523 17.21 -1.08 12.38
N PRO A 524 17.48 -1.87 13.45
CA PRO A 524 18.75 -1.80 14.17
C PRO A 524 19.96 -2.09 13.29
N GLY A 525 21.05 -1.37 13.56
CA GLY A 525 22.32 -1.55 12.86
C GLY A 525 22.56 -0.54 11.74
N PHE A 526 21.56 0.25 11.35
CA PHE A 526 21.78 1.36 10.43
C PHE A 526 22.34 2.60 11.14
N PRO A 527 23.31 3.29 10.52
CA PRO A 527 23.81 4.54 11.05
C PRO A 527 22.76 5.66 10.99
N ASN A 528 22.87 6.62 11.91
CA ASN A 528 22.06 7.83 11.86
C ASN A 528 22.63 8.80 10.81
N TYR A 529 21.80 9.16 9.82
CA TYR A 529 22.21 10.00 8.70
C TYR A 529 22.63 11.41 9.15
N LEU A 530 21.87 12.03 10.06
CA LEU A 530 22.13 13.40 10.51
C LEU A 530 23.45 13.50 11.28
N SER A 531 23.74 12.55 12.16
CA SER A 531 25.03 12.48 12.86
C SER A 531 26.21 12.37 11.88
N GLN A 532 26.11 11.49 10.87
CA GLN A 532 27.18 11.33 9.88
C GLN A 532 27.40 12.58 9.02
N THR A 533 26.34 13.34 8.71
CA THR A 533 26.50 14.60 7.99
C THR A 533 27.18 15.69 8.81
N GLN A 534 27.05 15.68 10.14
CA GLN A 534 27.73 16.62 11.03
C GLN A 534 29.23 16.29 11.15
N ASP A 535 29.57 15.02 11.42
CA ASP A 535 30.97 14.58 11.51
C ASP A 535 31.76 14.85 10.21
N ALA A 536 31.11 14.68 9.06
CA ALA A 536 31.72 14.94 7.77
C ALA A 536 31.95 16.45 7.49
N ASN A 537 31.20 17.35 8.14
CA ASN A 537 31.42 18.80 8.05
C ASN A 537 32.50 19.28 9.04
N ASP A 538 32.66 18.62 10.19
CA ASP A 538 33.68 18.96 11.20
C ASP A 538 35.09 18.48 10.82
N HIS A 539 35.24 17.67 9.76
CA HIS A 539 36.55 17.24 9.24
C HIS A 539 37.20 18.19 8.22
N SER A 540 36.69 19.41 8.04
CA SER A 540 37.39 20.49 7.32
C SER A 540 38.24 21.34 8.26
N ASP A 541 39.34 20.76 8.77
CA ASP A 541 40.59 21.43 9.22
C ASP A 541 41.26 20.63 10.36
N ALA A 542 41.74 19.42 10.04
CA ALA A 542 42.97 18.86 10.62
C ALA A 542 43.20 17.47 10.04
N ALA A 543 44.29 17.31 9.29
CA ALA A 543 44.79 16.00 8.92
C ALA A 543 45.32 15.26 10.16
N PRO A 544 44.94 14.00 10.40
CA PRO A 544 45.76 13.08 11.17
C PRO A 544 46.64 12.27 10.23
N ARG A 545 47.90 12.15 10.62
CA ARG A 545 48.95 11.45 9.89
C ARG A 545 48.67 9.95 9.79
N LEU A 546 49.06 9.42 8.64
CA LEU A 546 49.19 8.02 8.26
C LEU A 546 50.07 7.25 9.26
N GLU A 547 49.61 6.10 9.76
CA GLU A 547 50.51 4.99 10.09
C GLU A 547 50.02 3.70 9.41
N THR A 548 50.97 3.13 8.67
CA THR A 548 50.89 1.94 7.84
C THR A 548 51.17 0.67 8.65
N SER A 549 50.32 -0.34 8.53
CA SER A 549 50.71 -1.76 8.52
C SER A 549 49.56 -2.52 7.86
N GLY A 550 49.68 -3.09 6.66
CA GLY A 550 50.54 -4.23 6.33
C GLY A 550 49.60 -5.38 5.95
N GLY A 551 49.34 -5.57 4.64
CA GLY A 551 48.46 -6.63 4.14
C GLY A 551 49.01 -8.05 4.34
N PRO A 552 48.25 -9.07 3.91
CA PRO A 552 48.58 -9.61 2.60
C PRO A 552 47.38 -9.96 1.70
N LYS A 553 47.55 -9.58 0.43
CA LYS A 553 47.25 -10.28 -0.84
C LYS A 553 45.89 -10.98 -0.99
N GLY A 554 45.14 -10.47 -1.96
CA GLY A 554 43.90 -11.04 -2.46
C GLY A 554 44.03 -12.38 -3.17
N ILE A 555 42.88 -13.04 -3.28
CA ILE A 555 42.58 -14.18 -4.16
C ILE A 555 41.17 -13.91 -4.75
N PRO A 556 40.92 -14.26 -6.03
CA PRO A 556 39.80 -13.76 -6.82
C PRO A 556 38.48 -14.50 -6.55
N TRP A 557 37.38 -13.92 -7.03
CA TRP A 557 36.05 -14.55 -7.14
C TRP A 557 36.09 -15.98 -7.67
N PRO A 558 35.13 -16.83 -7.27
CA PRO A 558 34.50 -17.77 -8.15
C PRO A 558 33.06 -17.34 -8.49
N SER A 559 32.81 -17.32 -9.79
CA SER A 559 31.50 -17.41 -10.44
C SER A 559 30.55 -18.44 -9.81
N ASN A 560 29.26 -18.13 -9.78
CA ASN A 560 28.10 -19.03 -9.66
C ASN A 560 28.42 -20.42 -9.06
N GLN A 561 28.37 -20.53 -7.73
CA GLN A 561 28.24 -21.83 -7.06
C GLN A 561 27.14 -21.78 -6.02
N ASP A 562 26.31 -22.82 -6.08
CA ASP A 562 25.19 -23.12 -5.20
C ASP A 562 25.50 -22.82 -3.72
N ILE A 563 24.70 -21.93 -3.12
CA ILE A 563 24.53 -21.91 -1.67
C ILE A 563 23.65 -23.11 -1.30
N GLY A 564 24.27 -24.29 -1.30
CA GLY A 564 23.77 -25.49 -0.67
C GLY A 564 24.45 -25.67 0.68
N GLU A 565 23.85 -25.16 1.76
CA GLU A 565 24.24 -25.59 3.11
C GLU A 565 23.43 -26.83 3.49
N SER A 566 24.05 -27.98 3.22
CA SER A 566 23.71 -29.27 3.84
C SER A 566 24.32 -29.34 5.24
N ALA A 567 23.49 -29.12 6.26
CA ALA A 567 23.74 -29.64 7.60
C ALA A 567 22.83 -30.85 7.80
N SER A 568 23.40 -32.05 7.74
CA SER A 568 22.72 -33.30 8.07
C SER A 568 22.24 -33.26 9.54
N PRO A 569 20.98 -33.62 9.86
CA PRO A 569 20.60 -33.84 11.24
C PRO A 569 21.21 -35.16 11.73
N GLY A 570 21.90 -35.10 12.87
CA GLY A 570 22.26 -36.29 13.62
C GLY A 570 21.00 -37.07 14.02
N GLU A 571 21.08 -38.39 13.94
CA GLU A 571 20.01 -39.31 14.31
C GLU A 571 19.50 -39.02 15.73
N GLY A 572 18.22 -38.66 15.83
CA GLY A 572 17.54 -38.42 17.09
C GLY A 572 16.09 -37.94 16.93
N ASP A 573 15.16 -38.88 17.13
CA ASP A 573 13.71 -38.74 17.36
C ASP A 573 12.76 -38.66 16.13
N PRO A 574 12.02 -39.75 15.78
CA PRO A 574 11.17 -39.82 14.57
C PRO A 574 9.82 -39.09 14.65
N LYS A 575 9.66 -38.11 15.56
CA LYS A 575 8.39 -37.37 15.76
C LYS A 575 8.45 -35.87 15.52
N ALA A 576 9.57 -35.31 15.08
CA ALA A 576 9.61 -33.96 14.55
C ALA A 576 9.31 -34.00 13.04
N CYS A 577 8.04 -33.93 12.64
CA CYS A 577 7.73 -33.45 11.29
C CYS A 577 8.34 -32.05 11.18
N ALA A 578 9.46 -31.94 10.46
CA ALA A 578 10.24 -30.70 10.37
C ALA A 578 9.34 -29.57 9.87
N SER A 579 9.07 -28.59 10.72
CA SER A 579 8.30 -27.42 10.34
C SER A 579 8.99 -26.71 9.17
N PHE A 580 8.22 -26.44 8.11
CA PHE A 580 8.67 -25.69 6.95
C PHE A 580 8.73 -24.19 7.20
N VAL A 581 8.26 -23.71 8.37
CA VAL A 581 8.38 -22.31 8.80
C VAL A 581 9.28 -22.22 10.01
N ARG A 582 10.23 -21.27 9.99
CA ARG A 582 11.16 -21.03 11.09
C ARG A 582 11.42 -19.54 11.25
N SER A 583 11.61 -19.09 12.48
CA SER A 583 12.16 -17.76 12.73
C SER A 583 13.65 -17.72 12.40
N ARG A 584 14.08 -16.69 11.68
CA ARG A 584 15.48 -16.42 11.34
C ARG A 584 15.79 -14.93 11.56
N PRO A 585 17.05 -14.54 11.80
CA PRO A 585 17.43 -13.13 11.84
C PRO A 585 17.07 -12.43 10.54
N SER A 586 16.60 -11.18 10.61
CA SER A 586 16.20 -10.40 9.44
C SER A 586 17.35 -10.22 8.45
N LEU A 587 17.10 -10.36 7.14
CA LEU A 587 18.19 -10.33 6.15
C LEU A 587 18.88 -8.99 6.02
N TYR A 588 18.19 -7.89 6.31
CA TYR A 588 18.81 -6.57 6.22
C TYR A 588 20.05 -6.44 7.14
N HIS A 589 20.24 -7.29 8.14
CA HIS A 589 21.50 -7.34 8.91
C HIS A 589 22.70 -7.87 8.13
N THR A 590 22.44 -8.65 7.08
CA THR A 590 23.44 -9.37 6.28
C THR A 590 23.57 -8.85 4.85
N VAL A 591 22.63 -8.02 4.39
CA VAL A 591 22.75 -7.32 3.11
C VAL A 591 23.99 -6.41 3.16
N SER A 592 24.73 -6.32 2.06
CA SER A 592 25.88 -5.42 1.92
C SER A 592 25.97 -4.91 0.48
N MET A 593 26.37 -3.66 0.30
CA MET A 593 26.65 -3.07 -1.01
C MET A 593 27.97 -3.58 -1.64
N GLY A 594 28.67 -4.52 -1.00
CA GLY A 594 29.91 -5.13 -1.51
C GLY A 594 31.16 -4.25 -1.40
N ASN A 595 31.00 -2.97 -1.09
CA ASN A 595 32.07 -1.98 -0.91
C ASN A 595 32.32 -1.61 0.56
N GLY A 596 31.58 -2.21 1.50
CA GLY A 596 31.64 -1.91 2.94
C GLY A 596 30.76 -0.73 3.39
N ASP A 597 30.09 -0.04 2.47
CA ASP A 597 29.16 1.04 2.81
C ASP A 597 27.87 0.49 3.43
N ALA A 598 27.23 1.31 4.27
CA ALA A 598 25.91 1.03 4.79
C ALA A 598 24.86 1.02 3.66
N HIS A 599 23.93 0.09 3.72
CA HIS A 599 22.82 -0.11 2.78
C HIS A 599 21.48 0.37 3.35
N GLY A 600 21.52 1.13 4.44
CA GLY A 600 20.37 1.77 5.06
C GLY A 600 20.78 2.88 6.01
N PHE A 601 19.83 3.77 6.31
CA PHE A 601 19.99 4.89 7.22
C PHE A 601 18.79 5.02 8.15
N ASP A 602 19.08 5.27 9.42
CA ASP A 602 18.14 5.89 10.35
C ASP A 602 18.15 7.41 10.09
N LEU A 603 16.99 7.94 9.73
CA LEU A 603 16.81 9.37 9.42
C LEU A 603 16.18 10.13 10.58
N SER A 604 16.00 9.48 11.73
CA SER A 604 15.48 10.13 12.92
C SER A 604 16.41 11.21 13.45
N TYR A 605 15.84 12.24 14.06
CA TYR A 605 16.63 13.25 14.75
C TYR A 605 17.38 12.62 15.94
N PRO A 606 18.68 12.93 16.13
CA PRO A 606 19.43 12.47 17.29
C PRO A 606 18.68 12.83 18.56
N ARG A 607 18.55 11.86 19.48
CA ARG A 607 18.01 12.14 20.81
C ARG A 607 18.99 13.07 21.52
N ARG A 608 18.62 14.34 21.67
CA ARG A 608 19.34 15.30 22.51
C ARG A 608 19.26 14.92 23.98
#